data_AF-A0A524JYZ1-F1
#
_entry.id   AF-A0A524JYZ1-F1
#
_cell.length_a   1.000
_cell.length_b   1.000
_cell.length_c   1.000
_cell.angle_alpha   90.00
_cell.angle_beta   90.00
_cell.angle_gamma   90.00
#
_symmetry.space_group_name_H-M   'P 1'
#
loop_
_entity.id
_entity.type
_entity.pdbx_description
1 polymer ?
#
loop_
_entity_poly.entity_id
_entity_poly.type
_entity_poly.pdbx_seq_one_letter_code
_entity_poly.pdbx_strand_id
1 'polypeptide(L)'
;MKRIFVGLTVLLIGFVMVTGIFAEAADDYKVIKNAVKSPESSRTSQTGVKWFKILVVGKDGDHENVKITLPVSLVEIMINACPEKRFKIDHGCQIDIRKVWNDLKAAGPLALVEVEDHGETVKIWFE
;
A
#
# COMPACT_ATOMS: atom_id res chain seq x y z
N MET A 1 54.38 7.12 46.18
CA MET A 1 53.00 7.62 46.03
C MET A 1 52.71 8.29 44.68
N LYS A 2 53.59 9.15 44.11
CA LYS A 2 53.36 9.81 42.80
C LYS A 2 53.09 8.84 41.61
N ARG A 3 53.73 7.66 41.56
CA ARG A 3 53.56 6.70 40.45
C ARG A 3 52.20 6.00 40.43
N ILE A 4 51.55 5.85 41.60
CA ILE A 4 50.21 5.26 41.73
C ILE A 4 49.14 6.25 41.28
N PHE A 5 49.33 7.55 41.59
CA PHE A 5 48.43 8.61 41.16
C PHE A 5 48.42 8.82 39.64
N VAL A 6 49.57 8.66 38.97
CA VAL A 6 49.67 8.77 37.50
C VAL A 6 48.99 7.58 36.80
N GLY A 7 49.10 6.37 37.36
CA GLY A 7 48.39 5.20 36.82
C GLY A 7 46.87 5.32 36.92
N LEU A 8 46.37 5.86 38.03
CA LEU A 8 44.93 6.05 38.26
C LEU A 8 44.33 7.12 37.33
N THR A 9 45.09 8.18 37.01
CA THR A 9 44.62 9.25 36.11
C THR A 9 44.57 8.79 34.65
N VAL A 10 45.52 7.97 34.19
CA VAL A 10 45.49 7.40 32.83
C VAL A 10 44.33 6.41 32.67
N LEU A 11 44.02 5.61 33.71
CA LEU A 11 42.90 4.67 33.68
C LEU A 11 41.53 5.38 33.64
N LEU A 12 41.39 6.51 34.34
CA LEU A 12 40.15 7.31 34.35
C LEU A 12 39.90 8.05 33.03
N ILE A 13 40.95 8.49 32.32
CA ILE A 13 40.81 9.15 31.02
C ILE A 13 40.49 8.13 29.91
N GLY A 14 40.99 6.89 30.01
CA GLY A 14 40.68 5.82 29.06
C GLY A 14 39.22 5.37 29.06
N PHE A 15 38.51 5.50 30.19
CA PHE A 15 37.12 5.02 30.31
C PHE A 15 36.07 5.99 29.73
N VAL A 16 36.42 7.26 29.53
CA VAL A 16 35.47 8.29 29.05
C VAL A 16 35.25 8.23 27.53
N MET A 17 36.12 7.56 26.78
CA MET A 17 36.09 7.58 25.30
C MET A 17 35.25 6.45 24.66
N VAL A 18 34.65 5.54 25.43
CA VAL A 18 33.92 4.38 24.87
C VAL A 18 32.41 4.60 24.75
N THR A 19 31.83 5.63 25.39
CA THR A 19 30.37 5.82 25.42
C THR A 19 29.81 6.60 24.22
N GLY A 20 30.62 6.93 23.21
CA GLY A 20 30.24 7.86 22.14
C GLY A 20 29.68 7.25 20.84
N ILE A 21 29.62 5.92 20.66
CA ILE A 21 29.35 5.31 19.34
C ILE A 21 27.94 4.68 19.21
N PHE A 22 27.11 4.66 20.26
CA PHE A 22 25.82 3.94 20.25
C PHE A 22 24.56 4.80 20.43
N ALA A 23 24.60 6.11 20.12
CA ALA A 23 23.48 7.02 20.41
C ALA A 23 22.66 7.53 19.20
N GLU A 24 23.06 7.32 17.94
CA GLU A 24 22.33 7.89 16.78
C GLU A 24 21.35 6.94 16.07
N ALA A 25 21.61 5.63 16.04
CA ALA A 25 20.78 4.70 15.24
C ALA A 25 19.33 4.56 15.74
N ALA A 26 19.08 4.84 17.02
CA ALA A 26 17.75 4.72 17.62
C ALA A 26 16.78 5.82 17.16
N ASP A 27 17.29 7.00 16.79
CA ASP A 27 16.44 8.12 16.38
C ASP A 27 16.12 8.08 14.89
N ASP A 28 17.05 7.63 14.04
CA ASP A 28 16.81 7.43 12.60
C ASP A 28 15.66 6.45 12.33
N TYR A 29 15.60 5.35 13.07
CA TYR A 29 14.49 4.40 12.95
C TYR A 29 13.14 5.02 13.33
N LYS A 30 13.10 5.94 14.31
CA LYS A 30 11.85 6.63 14.70
C LYS A 30 11.41 7.62 13.64
N VAL A 31 12.35 8.32 12.99
CA VAL A 31 12.05 9.24 11.88
C VAL A 31 11.46 8.48 10.70
N ILE A 32 12.07 7.34 10.32
CA ILE A 32 11.56 6.47 9.24
C ILE A 32 10.19 5.89 9.62
N LYS A 33 10.03 5.41 10.86
CA LYS A 33 8.76 4.87 11.36
C LYS A 33 7.64 5.92 11.40
N ASN A 34 7.95 7.17 11.74
CA ASN A 34 6.97 8.26 11.77
C ASN A 34 6.60 8.73 10.36
N ALA A 35 7.54 8.76 9.42
CA ALA A 35 7.27 9.06 8.01
C ALA A 35 6.37 7.99 7.37
N VAL A 36 6.54 6.72 7.76
CA VAL A 36 5.69 5.60 7.29
C VAL A 36 4.34 5.55 8.00
N LYS A 37 4.23 6.04 9.25
CA LYS A 37 2.99 6.03 10.05
C LYS A 37 1.98 7.12 9.70
N SER A 38 2.32 8.09 8.85
CA SER A 38 1.40 9.15 8.42
C SER A 38 0.94 9.07 6.95
N PRO A 39 0.35 7.95 6.46
CA PRO A 39 -0.36 7.98 5.18
C PRO A 39 -1.80 8.52 5.33
N GLU A 40 -2.27 8.80 6.55
CA GLU A 40 -3.67 9.14 6.83
C GLU A 40 -3.83 10.53 7.45
N SER A 41 -3.65 11.56 6.62
CA SER A 41 -4.46 12.77 6.76
C SER A 41 -4.52 13.49 5.42
N SER A 42 -5.61 13.22 4.68
CA SER A 42 -6.36 14.24 3.94
C SER A 42 -5.51 15.21 3.09
N ARG A 43 -4.78 14.68 2.13
CA ARG A 43 -4.67 15.34 0.83
C ARG A 43 -5.65 14.67 -0.10
N THR A 44 -6.87 15.20 -0.17
CA THR A 44 -7.67 15.21 -1.39
C THR A 44 -6.92 16.05 -2.43
N SER A 45 -5.71 15.60 -2.79
CA SER A 45 -5.13 15.92 -4.08
C SER A 45 -6.01 15.23 -5.10
N GLN A 46 -6.30 15.91 -6.21
CA GLN A 46 -6.89 15.37 -7.42
C GLN A 46 -6.07 14.17 -7.91
N THR A 47 -6.22 13.03 -7.27
CA THR A 47 -5.41 11.85 -7.48
C THR A 47 -6.36 10.83 -8.07
N GLY A 48 -6.19 10.60 -9.36
CA GLY A 48 -6.95 9.57 -10.08
C GLY A 48 -6.82 8.22 -9.38
N VAL A 49 -7.74 7.34 -9.73
CA VAL A 49 -7.83 5.99 -9.17
C VAL A 49 -6.49 5.26 -9.21
N LYS A 50 -6.06 4.71 -8.07
CA LYS A 50 -4.81 3.97 -7.93
C LYS A 50 -5.02 2.47 -7.85
N TRP A 51 -6.15 2.05 -7.29
CA TRP A 51 -6.43 0.66 -6.95
C TRP A 51 -7.72 0.19 -7.58
N PHE A 52 -7.68 -1.02 -8.12
CA PHE A 52 -8.84 -1.82 -8.45
C PHE A 52 -8.94 -2.93 -7.39
N LYS A 53 -10.04 -2.96 -6.66
CA LYS A 53 -10.23 -3.86 -5.53
C LYS A 53 -11.41 -4.77 -5.76
N ILE A 54 -11.23 -6.03 -5.36
CA ILE A 54 -12.28 -7.04 -5.30
C ILE A 54 -12.26 -7.60 -3.88
N LEU A 55 -13.42 -7.62 -3.24
CA LEU A 55 -13.63 -8.21 -1.94
C LEU A 55 -14.79 -9.20 -2.05
N VAL A 56 -14.54 -10.44 -1.67
CA VAL A 56 -15.56 -11.47 -1.46
C VAL A 56 -15.48 -11.88 0.00
N VAL A 57 -16.58 -11.67 0.72
CA VAL A 57 -16.74 -12.04 2.12
C VAL A 57 -17.80 -13.12 2.19
N GLY A 58 -17.45 -14.27 2.75
CA GLY A 58 -18.41 -15.31 3.06
C GLY A 58 -19.05 -15.06 4.44
N LYS A 59 -20.18 -15.73 4.68
CA LYS A 59 -20.92 -15.60 5.93
C LYS A 59 -20.09 -16.04 7.15
N ASP A 60 -20.10 -15.23 8.19
CA ASP A 60 -19.64 -15.55 9.56
C ASP A 60 -18.32 -16.34 9.67
N GLY A 61 -17.19 -15.71 9.33
CA GLY A 61 -15.84 -16.06 9.84
C GLY A 61 -15.25 -17.43 9.47
N ASP A 62 -16.03 -18.36 8.93
CA ASP A 62 -15.66 -19.75 8.60
C ASP A 62 -15.45 -19.95 7.08
N HIS A 63 -15.81 -18.96 6.28
CA HIS A 63 -15.62 -18.95 4.83
C HIS A 63 -14.42 -18.08 4.43
N GLU A 64 -13.65 -18.56 3.44
CA GLU A 64 -12.46 -17.88 2.94
C GLU A 64 -12.81 -16.48 2.41
N ASN A 65 -12.22 -15.45 3.00
CA ASN A 65 -12.33 -14.08 2.51
C ASN A 65 -11.32 -13.87 1.38
N VAL A 66 -11.80 -13.58 0.18
CA VAL A 66 -10.93 -13.23 -0.96
C VAL A 66 -10.81 -11.71 -1.02
N LYS A 67 -9.59 -11.21 -0.82
CA LYS A 67 -9.26 -9.80 -1.03
C LYS A 67 -8.19 -9.67 -2.10
N ILE A 68 -8.58 -9.08 -3.23
CA ILE A 68 -7.67 -8.75 -4.32
C ILE A 68 -7.52 -7.23 -4.37
N THR A 69 -6.29 -6.76 -4.41
CA THR A 69 -5.97 -5.33 -4.57
C THR A 69 -4.91 -5.20 -5.63
N LEU A 70 -5.29 -4.65 -6.78
CA LEU A 70 -4.44 -4.50 -7.94
C LEU A 70 -4.18 -3.01 -8.20
N PRO A 71 -2.95 -2.59 -8.48
CA PRO A 71 -2.71 -1.27 -9.05
C PRO A 71 -3.46 -1.13 -10.38
N VAL A 72 -4.10 0.02 -10.60
CA VAL A 72 -4.74 0.36 -11.88
C VAL A 72 -3.78 0.22 -13.06
N SER A 73 -2.50 0.55 -12.87
CA SER A 73 -1.45 0.38 -13.88
C SER A 73 -1.23 -1.08 -14.29
N LEU A 74 -1.36 -2.03 -13.35
CA LEU A 74 -1.21 -3.45 -13.66
C LEU A 74 -2.38 -3.95 -14.51
N VAL A 75 -3.61 -3.55 -14.17
CA VAL A 75 -4.80 -3.88 -14.98
C VAL A 75 -4.69 -3.25 -16.37
N GLU A 76 -4.16 -2.03 -16.47
CA GLU A 76 -3.93 -1.37 -17.76
C GLU A 76 -2.91 -2.10 -18.63
N ILE A 77 -1.85 -2.67 -18.06
CA ILE A 77 -0.91 -3.54 -18.79
C ILE A 77 -1.65 -4.76 -19.35
N MET A 78 -2.51 -5.41 -18.55
CA MET A 78 -3.29 -6.58 -18.98
C MET A 78 -4.23 -6.24 -20.14
N ILE A 79 -4.95 -5.12 -20.04
CA ILE A 79 -5.84 -4.64 -21.12
C ILE A 79 -5.03 -4.35 -22.40
N ASN A 80 -3.85 -3.76 -22.26
CA ASN A 80 -2.99 -3.44 -23.40
C ASN A 80 -2.33 -4.67 -24.04
N ALA A 81 -2.12 -5.74 -23.28
CA ALA A 81 -1.61 -7.00 -23.78
C ALA A 81 -2.68 -7.84 -24.52
N CYS A 82 -3.96 -7.47 -24.41
CA CYS A 82 -5.04 -8.22 -25.06
C CYS A 82 -5.02 -7.99 -26.59
N PRO A 83 -4.92 -9.06 -27.42
CA PRO A 83 -4.80 -8.93 -28.87
C PRO A 83 -6.09 -8.40 -29.51
N GLU A 84 -7.26 -8.78 -28.97
CA GLU A 84 -8.56 -8.27 -29.41
C GLU A 84 -9.05 -7.18 -28.45
N LYS A 85 -9.18 -5.96 -28.97
CA LYS A 85 -9.64 -4.80 -28.18
C LYS A 85 -11.16 -4.67 -28.10
N ARG A 86 -11.87 -5.40 -28.98
CA ARG A 86 -13.34 -5.38 -29.08
C ARG A 86 -13.90 -6.70 -28.60
N PHE A 87 -14.53 -6.68 -27.44
CA PHE A 87 -15.21 -7.82 -26.88
C PHE A 87 -16.61 -7.91 -27.50
N LYS A 88 -16.92 -9.04 -28.13
CA LYS A 88 -18.29 -9.32 -28.58
C LYS A 88 -19.11 -9.72 -27.35
N ILE A 89 -20.17 -8.97 -27.11
CA ILE A 89 -21.21 -9.32 -26.15
C ILE A 89 -22.39 -9.87 -26.96
N ASP A 90 -23.31 -10.53 -26.26
CA ASP A 90 -24.54 -11.07 -26.85
C ASP A 90 -25.28 -10.03 -27.71
N HIS A 91 -26.02 -10.52 -28.70
CA HIS A 91 -26.79 -9.72 -29.67
C HIS A 91 -25.95 -8.80 -30.58
N GLY A 92 -24.69 -9.15 -30.83
CA GLY A 92 -23.85 -8.44 -31.81
C GLY A 92 -23.30 -7.09 -31.32
N CYS A 93 -23.48 -6.77 -30.04
CA CYS A 93 -22.87 -5.61 -29.41
C CYS A 93 -21.34 -5.82 -29.30
N GLN A 94 -20.56 -4.80 -29.62
CA GLN A 94 -19.11 -4.81 -29.43
C GLN A 94 -18.71 -3.75 -28.41
N ILE A 95 -17.97 -4.17 -27.38
CA ILE A 95 -17.42 -3.27 -26.37
C ILE A 95 -15.93 -3.05 -26.64
N ASP A 96 -15.53 -1.79 -26.74
CA ASP A 96 -14.12 -1.39 -26.68
C ASP A 96 -13.70 -1.31 -25.21
N ILE A 97 -12.96 -2.33 -24.75
CA ILE A 97 -12.55 -2.43 -23.34
C ILE A 97 -11.66 -1.27 -22.91
N ARG A 98 -10.86 -0.71 -23.83
CA ARG A 98 -9.95 0.39 -23.54
C ARG A 98 -10.74 1.66 -23.32
N LYS A 99 -11.78 1.89 -24.13
CA LYS A 99 -12.70 3.01 -23.93
C LYS A 99 -13.40 2.92 -22.58
N VAL A 100 -13.98 1.76 -22.27
CA VAL A 100 -14.64 1.52 -20.97
C VAL A 100 -13.66 1.77 -19.81
N TRP A 101 -12.44 1.24 -19.91
CA TRP A 101 -11.43 1.44 -18.87
C TRP A 101 -11.05 2.91 -18.66
N ASN A 102 -10.90 3.67 -19.74
CA ASN A 102 -10.60 5.10 -19.65
C ASN A 102 -11.75 5.90 -19.03
N ASP A 103 -12.99 5.59 -19.43
CA ASP A 103 -14.18 6.24 -18.88
C ASP A 103 -14.30 5.94 -17.36
N LEU A 104 -14.03 4.70 -16.94
CA LEU A 104 -14.01 4.31 -15.53
C LEU A 104 -12.91 5.02 -14.73
N LYS A 105 -11.67 5.12 -15.27
CA LYS A 105 -10.59 5.88 -14.62
C LYS A 105 -10.94 7.37 -14.47
N ALA A 106 -11.59 7.95 -15.48
CA ALA A 106 -11.98 9.35 -15.49
C ALA A 106 -13.13 9.65 -14.49
N ALA A 107 -13.98 8.67 -14.21
CA ALA A 107 -15.03 8.78 -13.20
C ALA A 107 -14.47 8.91 -11.77
N GLY A 108 -13.23 8.50 -11.53
CA GLY A 108 -12.60 8.54 -10.21
C GLY A 108 -13.01 7.36 -9.31
N PRO A 109 -12.80 7.48 -7.99
CA PRO A 109 -13.18 6.44 -7.05
C PRO A 109 -14.68 6.11 -7.14
N LEU A 110 -15.00 4.84 -7.34
CA LEU A 110 -16.36 4.40 -7.66
C LEU A 110 -16.57 2.92 -7.30
N ALA A 111 -17.72 2.59 -6.71
CA ALA A 111 -18.20 1.22 -6.59
C ALA A 111 -18.83 0.77 -7.92
N LEU A 112 -18.33 -0.32 -8.48
CA LEU A 112 -18.83 -0.90 -9.73
C LEU A 112 -19.88 -1.97 -9.50
N VAL A 113 -19.63 -2.81 -8.51
CA VAL A 113 -20.50 -3.93 -8.13
C VAL A 113 -20.55 -3.99 -6.63
N GLU A 114 -21.76 -4.05 -6.08
CA GLU A 114 -22.02 -4.37 -4.70
C GLU A 114 -23.22 -5.31 -4.67
N VAL A 115 -22.99 -6.53 -4.21
CA VAL A 115 -24.01 -7.55 -4.04
C VAL A 115 -23.89 -8.07 -2.62
N GLU A 116 -25.03 -8.11 -1.92
CA GLU A 116 -25.15 -8.71 -0.60
C GLU A 116 -26.31 -9.71 -0.65
N ASP A 117 -26.02 -10.96 -0.27
CA ASP A 117 -27.04 -12.00 -0.19
C ASP A 117 -26.79 -12.91 1.01
N HIS A 118 -27.79 -13.07 1.86
CA HIS A 118 -27.77 -13.99 3.01
C HIS A 118 -26.53 -13.94 3.96
N GLY A 119 -25.80 -12.82 3.98
CA GLY A 119 -24.58 -12.62 4.77
C GLY A 119 -23.27 -12.81 3.99
N GLU A 120 -23.36 -13.08 2.69
CA GLU A 120 -22.26 -13.07 1.74
C GLU A 120 -22.22 -11.73 1.02
N THR A 121 -21.03 -11.25 0.70
CA THR A 121 -20.84 -9.93 0.08
C THR A 121 -19.78 -9.97 -1.01
N VAL A 122 -20.11 -9.45 -2.19
CA VAL A 122 -19.16 -9.17 -3.26
C VAL A 122 -19.10 -7.67 -3.51
N LYS A 123 -17.90 -7.10 -3.40
CA LYS A 123 -17.63 -5.69 -3.72
C LYS A 123 -16.52 -5.57 -4.74
N ILE A 124 -16.74 -4.76 -5.76
CA ILE A 124 -15.76 -4.39 -6.77
C ILE A 124 -15.74 -2.88 -6.88
N TRP A 125 -14.58 -2.25 -6.68
CA TRP A 125 -14.48 -0.80 -6.69
C TRP A 125 -13.10 -0.27 -7.10
N PHE A 126 -13.10 1.02 -7.41
CA PHE A 126 -11.96 1.85 -7.68
C PHE A 126 -11.67 2.76 -6.50
N GLU A 127 -10.41 2.85 -6.10
CA GLU A 127 -9.91 3.72 -5.01
C GLU A 127 -8.66 4.51 -5.42
#